data_AF-A0A832BWI9-F1
#
_entry.id   AF-A0A832BWI9-F1
#
_cell.length_a   1.000
_cell.length_b   1.000
_cell.length_c   1.000
_cell.angle_alpha   90.00
_cell.angle_beta   90.00
_cell.angle_gamma   90.00
#
_symmetry.space_group_name_H-M   'P 1'
#
loop_
_entity.id
_entity.type
_entity.pdbx_description
1 polymer ?
#
loop_
_entity_poly.entity_id
_entity_poly.type
_entity_poly.pdbx_seq_one_letter_code
_entity_poly.pdbx_strand_id
1 'polypeptide(L)'
;MEAALLEQKSRRELLDYILASGSRTREKIAEAERLLSAIKGKVESEPVLKELLGNVTETLWVPDPPLPSSAEEVGRRLEDYEKQLDGLIVKLRAILEAVEHVGKLAPRVRELESRLSSWAAALRDVNPPLYSELSRFASRSSRVLSGLSALNLDKAADVLSSLVKEGEQLEARARAEYSKAVRLMLSELEAVQELIHKALHVVMPHERLELEESEKKLLEIARELSSAKLTPVPLNPPQVYAELGRVKKLASEKLAGALSPLEARVLEAYSRLASSAEARLFMLHEVVELVSRRAETSLPETLSALYELSRKGLIKLFAKLA
;
A
#
# COMPACT_ATOMS: atom_id res chain seq x y z
N MET A 1 -27.41 -35.87 43.01
CA MET A 1 -28.83 -36.01 43.39
C MET A 1 -29.64 -36.83 42.38
N GLU A 2 -29.32 -36.84 41.08
CA GLU A 2 -29.96 -37.73 40.10
C GLU A 2 -29.53 -39.20 40.16
N ALA A 3 -28.43 -39.52 40.86
CA ALA A 3 -27.95 -40.90 41.05
C ALA A 3 -28.94 -41.80 41.82
N ALA A 4 -29.79 -41.23 42.69
CA ALA A 4 -30.83 -41.95 43.42
C ALA A 4 -32.16 -42.06 42.63
N LEU A 5 -32.29 -41.34 41.51
CA LEU A 5 -33.49 -41.32 40.68
C LEU A 5 -33.48 -42.38 39.57
N LEU A 6 -32.36 -43.07 39.34
CA LEU A 6 -32.27 -44.20 38.40
C LEU A 6 -32.75 -45.52 39.02
N GLU A 7 -32.66 -45.67 40.35
CA GLU A 7 -33.08 -46.89 41.07
C GLU A 7 -34.61 -46.97 41.30
N GLN A 8 -35.34 -45.88 41.10
CA GLN A 8 -36.81 -45.81 41.26
C GLN A 8 -37.58 -45.69 39.95
N LYS A 9 -36.92 -45.74 38.79
CA LYS A 9 -37.61 -45.68 37.50
C LYS A 9 -38.21 -47.03 37.13
N SER A 10 -39.45 -47.02 36.66
CA SER A 10 -40.04 -48.21 36.05
C SER A 10 -39.19 -48.66 34.85
N ARG A 11 -39.17 -49.96 34.55
CA ARG A 11 -38.41 -50.52 33.41
C ARG A 11 -38.69 -49.79 32.09
N ARG A 12 -39.88 -49.21 31.93
CA ARG A 12 -40.29 -48.42 30.76
C ARG A 12 -39.60 -47.06 30.70
N GLU A 13 -39.52 -46.33 31.81
CA GLU A 13 -38.84 -45.02 31.88
C GLU A 13 -37.32 -45.14 31.70
N LEU A 14 -36.72 -46.25 32.13
CA LEU A 14 -35.31 -46.55 31.84
C LEU A 14 -35.08 -46.78 30.34
N LEU A 15 -35.97 -47.52 29.66
CA LEU A 15 -35.90 -47.74 28.22
C LEU A 15 -36.09 -46.43 27.44
N ASP A 16 -37.06 -45.61 27.81
CA ASP A 16 -37.30 -44.31 27.16
C ASP A 16 -36.11 -43.36 27.36
N TYR A 17 -35.48 -43.36 28.54
CA TYR A 17 -34.27 -42.58 28.81
C TYR A 17 -33.05 -43.06 28.00
N ILE A 18 -32.85 -44.37 27.87
CA ILE A 18 -31.78 -44.94 27.05
C ILE A 18 -32.00 -44.62 25.57
N LEU A 19 -33.23 -44.70 25.06
CA LEU A 19 -33.56 -44.33 23.69
C LEU A 19 -33.32 -42.84 23.41
N ALA A 20 -33.76 -41.97 24.31
CA ALA A 20 -33.56 -40.51 24.17
C ALA A 20 -32.08 -40.12 24.26
N SER A 21 -31.30 -40.76 25.14
CA SER A 21 -29.86 -40.50 25.26
C SER A 21 -29.07 -41.10 24.09
N GLY A 22 -29.51 -42.26 23.58
CA GLY A 22 -28.96 -42.88 22.38
C GLY A 22 -29.19 -42.03 21.11
N SER A 23 -30.38 -41.42 20.96
CA SER A 23 -30.66 -40.50 19.85
C SER A 23 -29.76 -39.26 19.90
N ARG A 24 -29.64 -38.62 21.06
CA ARG A 24 -28.77 -37.45 21.27
C ARG A 24 -27.30 -37.78 21.02
N THR A 25 -26.84 -38.93 21.50
CA THR A 25 -25.47 -39.41 21.26
C THR A 25 -25.23 -39.59 19.76
N ARG A 26 -26.17 -40.20 19.04
CA ARG A 26 -26.08 -40.38 17.59
C ARG A 26 -26.01 -39.06 16.83
N GLU A 27 -26.81 -38.07 17.21
CA GLU A 27 -26.77 -36.72 16.64
C GLU A 27 -25.41 -36.05 16.87
N LYS A 28 -24.85 -36.16 18.09
CA LYS A 28 -23.53 -35.61 18.43
C LYS A 28 -22.39 -36.30 17.69
N ILE A 29 -22.46 -37.62 17.51
CA ILE A 29 -21.50 -38.35 16.65
C ILE A 29 -21.57 -37.81 15.22
N ALA A 30 -22.77 -37.72 14.63
CA ALA A 30 -22.94 -37.21 13.27
C ALA A 30 -22.44 -35.76 13.12
N GLU A 31 -22.64 -34.92 14.13
CA GLU A 31 -22.10 -33.56 14.15
C GLU A 31 -20.56 -33.56 14.20
N ALA A 32 -19.96 -34.34 15.10
CA ALA A 32 -18.51 -34.43 15.23
C ALA A 32 -17.86 -34.97 13.94
N GLU A 33 -18.45 -36.00 13.32
CA GLU A 33 -18.02 -36.54 12.03
C GLU A 33 -18.13 -35.50 10.90
N ARG A 34 -19.21 -34.71 10.87
CA ARG A 34 -19.39 -33.62 9.90
C ARG A 34 -18.31 -32.55 10.06
N LEU A 35 -18.03 -32.13 11.29
CA LEU A 35 -16.97 -31.15 11.58
C LEU A 35 -15.59 -31.69 11.19
N LEU A 36 -15.29 -32.94 11.53
CA LEU A 36 -14.04 -33.60 11.17
C LEU A 36 -13.87 -33.68 9.65
N SER A 37 -14.94 -34.05 8.93
CA SER A 37 -14.94 -34.11 7.47
C SER A 37 -14.73 -32.73 6.84
N ALA A 38 -15.33 -31.68 7.41
CA ALA A 38 -15.13 -30.30 6.97
C ALA A 38 -13.69 -29.82 7.17
N ILE A 39 -13.07 -30.15 8.31
CA ILE A 39 -11.66 -29.85 8.58
C ILE A 39 -10.77 -30.58 7.57
N LYS A 40 -10.93 -31.90 7.41
CA LYS A 40 -10.14 -32.71 6.47
C LYS A 40 -10.26 -32.19 5.04
N GLY A 41 -11.49 -31.91 4.58
CA GLY A 41 -11.72 -31.38 3.23
C GLY A 41 -11.01 -30.04 2.99
N LYS A 42 -11.02 -29.11 3.97
CA LYS A 42 -10.30 -27.83 3.85
C LYS A 42 -8.79 -28.03 3.83
N VAL A 43 -8.27 -28.86 4.73
CA VAL A 43 -6.84 -29.18 4.81
C VAL A 43 -6.34 -29.82 3.51
N GLU A 44 -7.11 -30.71 2.90
CA GLU A 44 -6.76 -31.33 1.63
C GLU A 44 -6.81 -30.36 0.44
N SER A 45 -7.76 -29.42 0.46
CA SER A 45 -7.95 -28.45 -0.63
C SER A 45 -6.87 -27.38 -0.70
N GLU A 46 -6.22 -27.05 0.41
CA GLU A 46 -5.22 -25.98 0.49
C GLU A 46 -3.82 -26.54 0.81
N PRO A 47 -2.81 -26.36 -0.07
CA PRO A 47 -1.47 -26.91 0.13
C PRO A 47 -0.82 -26.45 1.44
N VAL A 48 -1.06 -25.20 1.84
CA VAL A 48 -0.51 -24.62 3.08
C VAL A 48 -1.11 -25.27 4.31
N LEU A 49 -2.43 -25.47 4.31
CA LEU A 49 -3.10 -26.15 5.42
C LEU A 49 -2.70 -27.62 5.49
N LYS A 50 -2.50 -28.27 4.34
CA LYS A 50 -2.00 -29.64 4.26
C LYS A 50 -0.63 -29.81 4.90
N GLU A 51 0.32 -28.91 4.62
CA GLU A 51 1.63 -28.90 5.27
C GLU A 51 1.54 -28.61 6.77
N LEU A 52 0.63 -27.74 7.18
CA LEU A 52 0.49 -27.31 8.57
C LEU A 52 -0.20 -28.38 9.45
N LEU A 53 -1.19 -29.07 8.90
CA LEU A 53 -2.11 -29.89 9.66
C LEU A 53 -2.14 -31.36 9.27
N GLY A 54 -1.40 -31.80 8.26
CA GLY A 54 -1.42 -33.20 7.82
C GLY A 54 -1.30 -34.18 8.98
N ASN A 55 -0.29 -33.98 9.84
CA ASN A 55 -0.05 -34.81 11.03
C ASN A 55 -1.15 -34.69 12.09
N VAL A 56 -1.76 -33.50 12.25
CA VAL A 56 -2.81 -33.26 13.25
C VAL A 56 -4.12 -33.90 12.79
N THR A 57 -4.46 -33.80 11.51
CA THR A 57 -5.67 -34.38 10.93
C THR A 57 -5.70 -35.91 10.95
N GLU A 58 -4.53 -36.55 10.96
CA GLU A 58 -4.41 -38.01 11.11
C GLU A 58 -4.69 -38.48 12.54
N THR A 59 -4.44 -37.63 13.54
CA THR A 59 -4.70 -37.93 14.96
C THR A 59 -6.12 -37.62 15.43
N LEU A 60 -6.90 -36.88 14.63
CA LEU A 60 -8.27 -36.52 14.94
C LEU A 60 -9.24 -37.63 14.50
N TRP A 61 -9.89 -38.27 15.47
CA TRP A 61 -10.92 -39.29 15.27
C TRP A 61 -12.05 -39.11 16.28
N VAL A 62 -13.26 -39.53 15.91
CA VAL A 62 -14.40 -39.58 16.82
C VAL A 62 -14.33 -40.91 17.58
N PRO A 63 -14.30 -40.91 18.93
CA PRO A 63 -14.22 -42.15 19.69
C PRO A 63 -15.40 -43.09 19.40
N ASP A 64 -15.17 -44.39 19.39
CA ASP A 64 -16.28 -45.35 19.28
C ASP A 64 -17.12 -45.35 20.57
N PRO A 65 -18.45 -45.56 20.48
CA PRO A 65 -19.30 -45.62 21.66
C PRO A 65 -18.87 -46.79 22.57
N PRO A 66 -18.79 -46.59 23.90
CA PRO A 66 -18.34 -47.63 24.81
C PRO A 66 -19.32 -48.81 24.80
N LEU A 67 -18.83 -50.01 24.48
CA LEU A 67 -19.63 -51.25 24.57
C LEU A 67 -19.87 -51.58 26.06
N PRO A 68 -21.12 -51.62 26.53
CA PRO A 68 -21.42 -51.87 27.93
C PRO A 68 -21.41 -53.38 28.24
N SER A 69 -20.91 -53.72 29.42
CA SER A 69 -20.85 -55.10 29.95
C SER A 69 -22.18 -55.55 30.60
N SER A 70 -23.06 -54.60 30.97
CA SER A 70 -24.39 -54.85 31.54
C SER A 70 -25.38 -53.71 31.20
N ALA A 71 -26.69 -53.99 31.21
CA ALA A 71 -27.74 -53.04 30.81
C ALA A 71 -27.88 -51.82 31.76
N GLU A 72 -27.49 -51.96 33.03
CA GLU A 72 -27.57 -50.90 34.04
C GLU A 72 -26.43 -49.89 33.92
N GLU A 73 -25.28 -50.30 33.37
CA GLU A 73 -24.12 -49.44 33.11
C GLU A 73 -24.29 -48.57 31.84
N VAL A 74 -25.24 -48.94 30.97
CA VAL A 74 -25.47 -48.29 29.66
C VAL A 74 -25.79 -46.81 29.84
N GLY A 75 -26.68 -46.46 30.77
CA GLY A 75 -27.12 -45.08 30.98
C GLY A 75 -26.00 -44.14 31.42
N ARG A 76 -25.19 -44.56 32.41
CA ARG A 76 -24.06 -43.74 32.93
C ARG A 76 -22.95 -43.60 31.90
N ARG A 77 -22.58 -44.69 31.21
CA ARG A 77 -21.54 -44.65 30.17
C ARG A 77 -21.96 -43.82 28.96
N LEU A 78 -23.24 -43.81 28.59
CA LEU A 78 -23.76 -42.94 27.54
C LEU A 78 -23.69 -41.46 27.95
N GLU A 79 -24.02 -41.13 29.19
CA GLU A 79 -23.95 -39.73 29.67
C GLU A 79 -22.50 -39.21 29.72
N ASP A 80 -21.57 -40.02 30.20
CA ASP A 80 -20.14 -39.67 30.21
C ASP A 80 -19.58 -39.53 28.80
N TYR A 81 -19.99 -40.42 27.89
CA TYR A 81 -19.63 -40.36 26.47
C TYR A 81 -20.26 -39.13 25.78
N GLU A 82 -21.50 -38.77 26.12
CA GLU A 82 -22.16 -37.56 25.64
C GLU A 82 -21.38 -36.30 26.05
N LYS A 83 -20.92 -36.21 27.31
CA LYS A 83 -20.06 -35.11 27.78
C LYS A 83 -18.72 -35.05 27.05
N GLN A 84 -18.12 -36.21 26.75
CA GLN A 84 -16.89 -36.28 25.96
C GLN A 84 -17.12 -35.77 24.53
N LEU A 85 -18.23 -36.15 23.90
CA LEU A 85 -18.62 -35.67 22.58
C LEU A 85 -18.87 -34.15 22.57
N ASP A 86 -19.52 -33.59 23.58
CA ASP A 86 -19.70 -32.13 23.68
C ASP A 86 -18.35 -31.41 23.74
N GLY A 87 -17.42 -31.90 24.57
CA GLY A 87 -16.07 -31.37 24.66
C GLY A 87 -15.30 -31.50 23.34
N LEU A 88 -15.49 -32.60 22.61
CA LEU A 88 -14.89 -32.81 21.29
C LEU A 88 -15.48 -31.86 20.24
N ILE A 89 -16.80 -31.68 20.19
CA ILE A 89 -17.48 -30.77 19.26
C ILE A 89 -16.99 -29.34 19.47
N VAL A 90 -16.86 -28.87 20.71
CA VAL A 90 -16.33 -27.54 21.01
C VAL A 90 -14.89 -27.39 20.48
N LYS A 91 -14.03 -28.39 20.70
CA LYS A 91 -12.67 -28.38 20.17
C LYS A 91 -12.62 -28.40 18.65
N LEU A 92 -13.43 -29.25 18.00
CA LEU A 92 -13.50 -29.35 16.54
C LEU A 92 -13.99 -28.04 15.92
N ARG A 93 -14.97 -27.36 16.53
CA ARG A 93 -15.43 -26.04 16.08
C ARG A 93 -14.30 -25.00 16.16
N ALA A 94 -13.58 -24.94 17.29
CA ALA A 94 -12.45 -24.03 17.46
C ALA A 94 -11.31 -24.30 16.47
N ILE A 95 -10.99 -25.57 16.23
CA ILE A 95 -10.02 -25.98 15.21
C ILE A 95 -10.49 -25.51 13.83
N LEU A 96 -11.74 -25.81 13.45
CA LEU A 96 -12.28 -25.41 12.16
C LEU A 96 -12.19 -23.89 11.95
N GLU A 97 -12.55 -23.09 12.94
CA GLU A 97 -12.43 -21.63 12.88
C GLU A 97 -10.97 -21.18 12.67
N ALA A 98 -10.03 -21.75 13.42
CA ALA A 98 -8.61 -21.46 13.28
C ALA A 98 -8.06 -21.87 11.90
N VAL A 99 -8.47 -23.04 11.38
CA VAL A 99 -8.13 -23.51 10.02
C VAL A 99 -8.63 -22.53 8.97
N GLU A 100 -9.88 -22.08 9.09
CA GLU A 100 -10.44 -21.09 8.16
C GLU A 100 -9.73 -19.75 8.24
N HIS A 101 -9.34 -19.33 9.44
CA HIS A 101 -8.63 -18.08 9.62
C HIS A 101 -7.23 -18.12 8.99
N VAL A 102 -6.46 -19.19 9.24
CA VAL A 102 -5.14 -19.40 8.65
C VAL A 102 -5.23 -19.55 7.13
N GLY A 103 -6.21 -20.31 6.62
CA GLY A 103 -6.45 -20.49 5.19
C GLY A 103 -6.75 -19.18 4.46
N LYS A 104 -7.35 -18.20 5.14
CA LYS A 104 -7.55 -16.84 4.59
C LYS A 104 -6.28 -15.97 4.67
N LEU A 105 -5.52 -16.07 5.76
CA LEU A 105 -4.36 -15.20 5.99
C LEU A 105 -3.15 -15.59 5.15
N ALA A 106 -2.85 -16.88 4.99
CA ALA A 106 -1.65 -17.30 4.27
C ALA A 106 -1.62 -16.85 2.80
N PRO A 107 -2.71 -16.97 2.00
CA PRO A 107 -2.78 -16.40 0.66
C PRO A 107 -2.61 -14.88 0.65
N ARG A 108 -3.19 -14.17 1.63
CA ARG A 108 -3.07 -12.71 1.75
C ARG A 108 -1.64 -12.27 2.02
N VAL A 109 -0.89 -13.01 2.84
CA VAL A 109 0.55 -12.77 3.07
C VAL A 109 1.36 -12.97 1.79
N ARG A 110 1.06 -14.01 0.99
CA ARG A 110 1.72 -14.24 -0.32
C ARG A 110 1.43 -13.13 -1.32
N GLU A 111 0.19 -12.67 -1.37
CA GLU A 111 -0.19 -11.56 -2.24
C GLU A 111 0.53 -10.26 -1.81
N LEU A 112 0.61 -9.99 -0.51
CA LEU A 112 1.40 -8.88 0.03
C LEU A 112 2.88 -9.02 -0.32
N GLU A 113 3.48 -10.21 -0.20
CA GLU A 113 4.87 -10.45 -0.58
C GLU A 113 5.15 -10.08 -2.04
N SER A 114 4.27 -10.49 -2.96
CA SER A 114 4.35 -10.15 -4.38
C SER A 114 4.25 -8.63 -4.61
N ARG A 115 3.26 -7.98 -3.99
CA ARG A 115 3.07 -6.52 -4.09
C ARG A 115 4.22 -5.72 -3.48
N LEU A 116 4.73 -6.12 -2.32
CA LEU A 116 5.86 -5.44 -1.68
C LEU A 116 7.15 -5.64 -2.47
N SER A 117 7.32 -6.78 -3.15
CA SER A 117 8.46 -7.02 -4.04
C SER A 117 8.44 -6.11 -5.27
N SER A 118 7.26 -5.87 -5.87
CA SER A 118 7.13 -4.91 -6.97
C SER A 118 7.39 -3.47 -6.51
N TRP A 119 6.91 -3.10 -5.32
CA TRP A 119 7.23 -1.82 -4.69
C TRP A 119 8.72 -1.67 -4.37
N ALA A 120 9.38 -2.73 -3.90
CA ALA A 120 10.82 -2.72 -3.63
C ALA A 120 11.60 -2.40 -4.91
N ALA A 121 11.26 -3.02 -6.04
CA ALA A 121 11.89 -2.72 -7.33
C ALA A 121 11.68 -1.25 -7.74
N ALA A 122 10.48 -0.71 -7.55
CA ALA A 122 10.16 0.69 -7.87
C ALA A 122 10.92 1.70 -6.97
N LEU A 123 11.21 1.32 -5.72
CA LEU A 123 11.83 2.20 -4.72
C LEU A 123 13.35 2.10 -4.63
N ARG A 124 13.98 1.16 -5.35
CA ARG A 124 15.41 0.87 -5.24
C ARG A 124 16.29 2.13 -5.26
N ASP A 125 16.08 3.00 -6.24
CA ASP A 125 16.87 4.22 -6.43
C ASP A 125 16.16 5.48 -5.88
N VAL A 126 14.92 5.34 -5.39
CA VAL A 126 14.12 6.42 -4.81
C VAL A 126 14.34 6.51 -3.29
N ASN A 127 14.30 5.38 -2.60
CA ASN A 127 14.47 5.29 -1.15
C ASN A 127 15.16 3.95 -0.78
N PRO A 128 16.51 3.90 -0.83
CA PRO A 128 17.28 2.68 -0.56
C PRO A 128 17.05 2.06 0.84
N PRO A 129 16.86 2.84 1.92
CA PRO A 129 16.48 2.29 3.22
C PRO A 129 15.14 1.54 3.18
N LEU A 130 14.11 2.14 2.58
CA LEU A 130 12.79 1.52 2.49
C LEU A 130 12.79 0.31 1.55
N TYR A 131 13.55 0.35 0.45
CA TYR A 131 13.81 -0.84 -0.38
C TYR A 131 14.35 -2.02 0.44
N SER A 132 15.30 -1.74 1.34
CA SER A 132 15.91 -2.76 2.19
C SER A 132 14.91 -3.31 3.21
N GLU A 133 14.08 -2.45 3.80
CA GLU A 133 12.99 -2.85 4.70
C GLU A 133 11.98 -3.78 3.99
N LEU A 134 11.53 -3.41 2.78
CA LEU A 134 10.59 -4.21 1.98
C LEU A 134 11.18 -5.58 1.62
N SER A 135 12.45 -5.62 1.19
CA SER A 135 13.13 -6.86 0.82
C SER A 135 13.33 -7.80 2.02
N ARG A 136 13.65 -7.23 3.19
CA ARG A 136 13.75 -7.99 4.45
C ARG A 136 12.40 -8.52 4.89
N PHE A 137 11.34 -7.71 4.76
CA PHE A 137 9.98 -8.13 5.04
C PHE A 137 9.57 -9.31 4.16
N ALA A 138 9.74 -9.22 2.84
CA ALA A 138 9.43 -10.30 1.90
C ALA A 138 10.20 -11.60 2.27
N SER A 139 11.50 -11.49 2.52
CA SER A 139 12.34 -12.63 2.94
C SER A 139 11.92 -13.23 4.29
N ARG A 140 11.43 -12.42 5.23
CA ARG A 140 10.91 -12.90 6.51
C ARG A 140 9.56 -13.58 6.34
N SER A 141 8.65 -13.01 5.55
CA SER A 141 7.33 -13.56 5.25
C SER A 141 7.43 -14.91 4.55
N SER A 142 8.32 -15.03 3.56
CA SER A 142 8.59 -16.30 2.87
C SER A 142 9.10 -17.40 3.81
N ARG A 143 10.02 -17.04 4.74
CA ARG A 143 10.51 -17.96 5.78
C ARG A 143 9.42 -18.38 6.77
N VAL A 144 8.54 -17.45 7.15
CA VAL A 144 7.40 -17.78 8.02
C VAL A 144 6.45 -18.73 7.31
N LEU A 145 6.09 -18.44 6.05
CA LEU A 145 5.18 -19.27 5.26
C LEU A 145 5.71 -20.70 5.08
N SER A 146 7.01 -20.88 4.85
CA SER A 146 7.65 -22.20 4.75
C SER A 146 7.82 -22.91 6.10
N GLY A 147 7.92 -22.16 7.20
CA GLY A 147 8.03 -22.67 8.57
C GLY A 147 6.70 -22.85 9.30
N LEU A 148 5.55 -22.67 8.64
CA LEU A 148 4.24 -22.68 9.29
C LEU A 148 3.92 -24.03 9.97
N SER A 149 4.37 -25.14 9.41
CA SER A 149 4.13 -26.50 9.94
C SER A 149 4.76 -26.78 11.30
N ALA A 150 5.73 -25.97 11.72
CA ALA A 150 6.34 -26.08 13.04
C ALA A 150 5.54 -25.37 14.15
N LEU A 151 4.50 -24.61 13.79
CA LEU A 151 3.69 -23.83 14.73
C LEU A 151 2.35 -24.54 14.99
N ASN A 152 1.77 -24.31 16.18
CA ASN A 152 0.36 -24.62 16.43
C ASN A 152 -0.55 -23.58 15.77
N LEU A 153 -1.81 -23.97 15.53
CA LEU A 153 -2.78 -23.16 14.78
C LEU A 153 -2.94 -21.72 15.28
N ASP A 154 -3.08 -21.54 16.59
CA ASP A 154 -3.29 -20.21 17.18
C ASP A 154 -2.08 -19.29 16.95
N LYS A 155 -0.86 -19.81 17.15
CA LYS A 155 0.35 -19.04 16.90
C LYS A 155 0.56 -18.75 15.42
N ALA A 156 0.21 -19.70 14.54
CA ALA A 156 0.26 -19.49 13.10
C ALA A 156 -0.68 -18.35 12.69
N ALA A 157 -1.91 -18.34 13.21
CA ALA A 157 -2.87 -17.26 13.00
C ALA A 157 -2.36 -15.90 13.50
N ASP A 158 -1.82 -15.83 14.71
CA ASP A 158 -1.28 -14.59 15.29
C ASP A 158 -0.12 -14.03 14.48
N VAL A 159 0.84 -14.90 14.12
CA VAL A 159 2.01 -14.51 13.32
C VAL A 159 1.58 -14.02 11.94
N LEU A 160 0.69 -14.75 11.25
CA LEU A 160 0.20 -14.34 9.93
C LEU A 160 -0.58 -13.03 10.00
N SER A 161 -1.42 -12.84 11.03
CA SER A 161 -2.15 -11.58 11.24
C SER A 161 -1.20 -10.39 11.44
N SER A 162 -0.14 -10.59 12.23
CA SER A 162 0.89 -9.57 12.45
C SER A 162 1.62 -9.20 11.15
N LEU A 163 1.95 -10.20 10.32
CA LEU A 163 2.57 -9.99 9.01
C LEU A 163 1.65 -9.24 8.06
N VAL A 164 0.37 -9.58 8.00
CA VAL A 164 -0.60 -8.85 7.17
C VAL A 164 -0.64 -7.38 7.56
N LYS A 165 -0.79 -7.08 8.86
CA LYS A 165 -0.86 -5.71 9.36
C LYS A 165 0.42 -4.91 9.05
N GLU A 166 1.58 -5.50 9.31
CA GLU A 166 2.86 -4.84 9.04
C GLU A 166 3.10 -4.65 7.52
N GLY A 167 2.74 -5.66 6.71
CA GLY A 167 2.87 -5.60 5.25
C GLY A 167 2.01 -4.50 4.64
N GLU A 168 0.76 -4.34 5.09
CA GLU A 168 -0.14 -3.28 4.63
C GLU A 168 0.38 -1.88 5.00
N GLN A 169 0.95 -1.73 6.21
CA GLN A 169 1.57 -0.48 6.63
C GLN A 169 2.79 -0.13 5.78
N LEU A 170 3.64 -1.12 5.47
CA LEU A 170 4.78 -0.95 4.59
C LEU A 170 4.37 -0.60 3.15
N GLU A 171 3.32 -1.24 2.63
CA GLU A 171 2.77 -0.94 1.30
C GLU A 171 2.28 0.51 1.22
N ALA A 172 1.51 0.95 2.21
CA ALA A 172 1.00 2.31 2.28
C ALA A 172 2.14 3.35 2.32
N ARG A 173 3.18 3.07 3.11
CA ARG A 173 4.39 3.90 3.19
C ARG A 173 5.16 3.92 1.87
N ALA A 174 5.32 2.76 1.22
CA ALA A 174 5.98 2.64 -0.08
C ALA A 174 5.28 3.47 -1.16
N ARG A 175 3.95 3.37 -1.24
CA ARG A 175 3.14 4.16 -2.15
C ARG A 175 3.26 5.66 -1.88
N ALA A 176 3.25 6.07 -0.61
CA ALA A 176 3.36 7.47 -0.23
C ALA A 176 4.72 8.07 -0.62
N GLU A 177 5.82 7.37 -0.30
CA GLU A 177 7.18 7.81 -0.63
C GLU A 177 7.42 7.89 -2.13
N TYR A 178 6.98 6.87 -2.88
CA TYR A 178 7.08 6.86 -4.33
C TYR A 178 6.28 8.02 -4.95
N SER A 179 5.03 8.21 -4.52
CA SER A 179 4.18 9.30 -5.01
C SER A 179 4.74 10.68 -4.68
N LYS A 180 5.41 10.82 -3.53
CA LYS A 180 6.09 12.04 -3.12
C LYS A 180 7.28 12.32 -4.05
N ALA A 181 8.12 11.32 -4.32
CA ALA A 181 9.25 11.47 -5.22
C ALA A 181 8.82 11.88 -6.64
N VAL A 182 7.83 11.20 -7.22
CA VAL A 182 7.27 11.55 -8.55
C VAL A 182 6.75 12.99 -8.57
N ARG A 183 6.04 13.42 -7.52
CA ARG A 183 5.51 14.78 -7.43
C ARG A 183 6.61 15.83 -7.37
N LEU A 184 7.67 15.59 -6.61
CA LEU A 184 8.81 16.51 -6.51
C LEU A 184 9.55 16.62 -7.85
N MET A 185 9.74 15.50 -8.56
CA MET A 185 10.35 15.49 -9.89
C MET A 185 9.49 16.24 -10.92
N LEU A 186 8.16 16.03 -10.91
CA LEU A 186 7.23 16.77 -11.77
C LEU A 186 7.26 18.28 -11.49
N SER A 187 7.29 18.67 -10.21
CA SER A 187 7.35 20.09 -9.84
C SER A 187 8.65 20.77 -10.30
N GLU A 188 9.80 20.11 -10.17
CA GLU A 188 11.06 20.65 -10.69
C GLU A 188 11.04 20.69 -12.23
N LEU A 189 10.47 19.67 -12.88
CA LEU A 189 10.32 19.62 -14.32
C LEU A 189 9.48 20.79 -14.85
N GLU A 190 8.35 21.10 -14.21
CA GLU A 190 7.51 22.26 -14.57
C GLU A 190 8.30 23.58 -14.46
N ALA A 191 9.07 23.76 -13.38
CA ALA A 191 9.91 24.93 -13.20
C ALA A 191 11.00 25.05 -14.29
N VAL A 192 11.62 23.94 -14.69
CA VAL A 192 12.63 23.90 -15.75
C VAL A 192 12.00 24.12 -17.13
N GLN A 193 10.80 23.59 -17.39
CA GLN A 193 10.06 23.86 -18.63
C GLN A 193 9.70 25.34 -18.77
N GLU A 194 9.23 25.99 -17.69
CA GLU A 194 8.95 27.43 -17.72
C GLU A 194 10.21 28.24 -18.04
N LEU A 195 11.36 27.83 -17.48
CA LEU A 195 12.65 28.46 -17.74
C LEU A 195 13.10 28.28 -19.20
N ILE A 196 12.97 27.08 -19.76
CA ILE A 196 13.22 26.83 -21.19
C ILE A 196 12.33 27.72 -22.05
N HIS A 197 11.04 27.80 -21.73
CA HIS A 197 10.10 28.57 -22.53
C HIS A 197 10.49 30.05 -22.56
N LYS A 198 10.88 30.60 -21.40
CA LYS A 198 11.43 31.96 -21.31
C LYS A 198 12.70 32.10 -22.14
N ALA A 199 13.64 31.16 -22.06
CA ALA A 199 14.88 31.20 -22.84
C ALA A 199 14.60 31.20 -24.36
N LEU A 200 13.70 30.34 -24.85
CA LEU A 200 13.33 30.25 -26.27
C LEU A 200 12.78 31.55 -26.86
N HIS A 201 12.20 32.45 -26.04
CA HIS A 201 11.69 33.75 -26.49
C HIS A 201 12.78 34.81 -26.70
N VAL A 202 13.91 34.72 -26.00
CA VAL A 202 14.96 35.76 -26.03
C VAL A 202 16.17 35.36 -26.86
N VAL A 203 16.34 34.06 -27.10
CA VAL A 203 17.53 33.49 -27.70
C VAL A 203 17.53 33.62 -29.22
N MET A 204 18.72 33.83 -29.79
CA MET A 204 18.90 34.00 -31.23
C MET A 204 18.58 32.71 -32.02
N PRO A 205 18.17 32.79 -33.30
CA PRO A 205 17.72 31.63 -34.07
C PRO A 205 18.72 30.46 -34.14
N HIS A 206 20.02 30.73 -34.13
CA HIS A 206 21.07 29.70 -34.23
C HIS A 206 21.32 28.94 -32.92
N GLU A 207 20.99 29.53 -31.76
CA GLU A 207 21.10 28.90 -30.44
C GLU A 207 19.79 28.23 -30.00
N ARG A 208 18.70 28.49 -30.74
CA ARG A 208 17.36 27.98 -30.46
C ARG A 208 17.25 26.46 -30.60
N LEU A 209 17.99 25.86 -31.55
CA LEU A 209 17.96 24.42 -31.82
C LEU A 209 18.32 23.58 -30.58
N GLU A 210 19.34 24.00 -29.82
CA GLU A 210 19.81 23.29 -28.62
C GLU A 210 18.76 23.32 -27.48
N LEU A 211 18.03 24.43 -27.37
CA LEU A 211 16.94 24.58 -26.39
C LEU A 211 15.70 23.76 -26.81
N GLU A 212 15.36 23.73 -28.09
CA GLU A 212 14.23 22.92 -28.61
C GLU A 212 14.49 21.41 -28.45
N GLU A 213 15.73 20.95 -28.65
CA GLU A 213 16.11 19.57 -28.35
C GLU A 213 16.00 19.26 -26.85
N SER A 214 16.39 20.20 -26.00
CA SER A 214 16.25 20.05 -24.55
C SER A 214 14.78 20.05 -24.12
N GLU A 215 13.93 20.86 -24.73
CA GLU A 215 12.48 20.86 -24.50
C GLU A 215 11.83 19.51 -24.85
N LYS A 216 12.20 18.92 -26.00
CA LYS A 216 11.72 17.58 -26.39
C LYS A 216 12.08 16.52 -25.34
N LYS A 217 13.32 16.54 -24.84
CA LYS A 217 13.75 15.62 -23.76
C LYS A 217 12.94 15.84 -22.47
N LEU A 218 12.65 17.10 -22.11
CA LEU A 218 11.79 17.37 -20.95
C LEU A 218 10.37 16.81 -21.15
N LEU A 219 9.81 16.88 -22.36
CA LEU A 219 8.49 16.31 -22.66
C LEU A 219 8.48 14.78 -22.55
N GLU A 220 9.58 14.12 -22.95
CA GLU A 220 9.76 12.67 -22.76
C GLU A 220 9.78 12.31 -21.26
N ILE A 221 10.61 13.00 -20.47
CA ILE A 221 10.67 12.82 -19.01
C ILE A 221 9.30 13.09 -18.37
N ALA A 222 8.59 14.13 -18.80
CA ALA A 222 7.25 14.46 -18.30
C ALA A 222 6.24 13.33 -18.56
N ARG A 223 6.31 12.72 -19.75
CA ARG A 223 5.46 11.59 -20.13
C ARG A 223 5.78 10.35 -19.29
N GLU A 224 7.06 10.05 -19.09
CA GLU A 224 7.52 8.95 -18.24
C GLU A 224 7.03 9.13 -16.80
N LEU A 225 7.28 10.30 -16.19
CA LEU A 225 6.83 10.60 -14.82
C LEU A 225 5.31 10.59 -14.67
N SER A 226 4.57 11.06 -15.67
CA SER A 226 3.10 11.02 -15.68
C SER A 226 2.58 9.59 -15.76
N SER A 227 3.22 8.73 -16.56
CA SER A 227 2.89 7.30 -16.62
C SER A 227 3.22 6.60 -15.30
N ALA A 228 4.37 6.94 -14.71
CA ALA A 228 4.86 6.40 -13.45
C ALA A 228 3.93 6.73 -12.26
N LYS A 229 3.18 7.83 -12.34
CA LYS A 229 2.15 8.21 -11.36
C LYS A 229 0.94 7.26 -11.38
N LEU A 230 0.59 6.72 -12.54
CA LEU A 230 -0.55 5.80 -12.71
C LEU A 230 -0.13 4.35 -12.44
N THR A 231 1.04 3.96 -12.94
CA THR A 231 1.58 2.61 -12.79
C THR A 231 3.01 2.72 -12.25
N PRO A 232 3.27 2.26 -11.00
CA PRO A 232 4.60 2.33 -10.42
C PRO A 232 5.61 1.56 -11.26
N VAL A 233 6.71 2.22 -11.62
CA VAL A 233 7.82 1.65 -12.38
C VAL A 233 9.13 2.00 -11.68
N PRO A 234 10.22 1.25 -11.91
CA PRO A 234 11.54 1.67 -11.44
C PRO A 234 11.90 3.05 -12.00
N LEU A 235 12.18 3.99 -11.09
CA LEU A 235 12.61 5.34 -11.43
C LEU A 235 14.04 5.55 -10.93
N ASN A 236 14.80 6.36 -11.65
CA ASN A 236 16.14 6.81 -11.26
C ASN A 236 16.13 8.33 -11.03
N PRO A 237 15.75 8.81 -9.83
CA PRO A 237 15.74 10.24 -9.53
C PRO A 237 17.09 10.93 -9.76
N PRO A 238 18.26 10.35 -9.41
CA PRO A 238 19.55 10.95 -9.73
C PRO A 238 19.72 11.29 -11.22
N GLN A 239 19.33 10.39 -12.12
CA GLN A 239 19.41 10.62 -13.56
C GLN A 239 18.44 11.73 -14.01
N VAL A 240 17.20 11.69 -13.52
CA VAL A 240 16.19 12.73 -13.82
C VAL A 240 16.68 14.10 -13.37
N TYR A 241 17.13 14.22 -12.11
CA TYR A 241 17.63 15.49 -11.58
C TYR A 241 18.93 15.96 -12.27
N ALA A 242 19.79 15.05 -12.73
CA ALA A 242 20.97 15.43 -13.51
C ALA A 242 20.58 16.05 -14.86
N GLU A 243 19.61 15.47 -15.57
CA GLU A 243 19.10 16.04 -16.82
C GLU A 243 18.38 17.37 -16.59
N LEU A 244 17.50 17.45 -15.57
CA LEU A 244 16.84 18.70 -15.20
C LEU A 244 17.86 19.79 -14.86
N GLY A 245 18.91 19.45 -14.11
CA GLY A 245 20.00 20.37 -13.76
C GLY A 245 20.81 20.84 -14.96
N ARG A 246 21.14 19.93 -15.89
CA ARG A 246 21.82 20.27 -17.15
C ARG A 246 21.00 21.25 -17.97
N VAL A 247 19.71 20.96 -18.15
CA VAL A 247 18.79 21.79 -18.92
C VAL A 247 18.56 23.14 -18.26
N LYS A 248 18.37 23.17 -16.93
CA LYS A 248 18.23 24.39 -16.14
C LYS A 248 19.44 25.31 -16.32
N LYS A 249 20.65 24.75 -16.22
CA LYS A 249 21.89 25.52 -16.39
C LYS A 249 21.99 26.13 -17.79
N LEU A 250 21.71 25.33 -18.83
CA LEU A 250 21.69 25.81 -20.21
C LEU A 250 20.69 26.96 -20.39
N ALA A 251 19.43 26.78 -19.95
CA ALA A 251 18.40 27.80 -20.09
C ALA A 251 18.75 29.09 -19.31
N SER A 252 19.30 28.96 -18.10
CA SER A 252 19.77 30.10 -17.30
C SER A 252 20.92 30.86 -17.97
N GLU A 253 21.91 30.16 -18.52
CA GLU A 253 23.05 30.78 -19.22
C GLU A 253 22.58 31.58 -20.44
N LYS A 254 21.66 31.00 -21.23
CA LYS A 254 21.08 31.67 -22.40
C LYS A 254 20.23 32.89 -22.02
N LEU A 255 19.43 32.80 -20.95
CA LEU A 255 18.68 33.94 -20.43
C LEU A 255 19.59 35.06 -19.91
N ALA A 256 20.63 34.71 -19.16
CA ALA A 256 21.58 35.69 -18.61
C ALA A 256 22.37 36.41 -19.72
N GLY A 257 22.71 35.71 -20.81
CA GLY A 257 23.37 36.32 -21.96
C GLY A 257 22.48 37.29 -22.74
N ALA A 258 21.15 37.13 -22.66
CA ALA A 258 20.18 37.91 -23.44
C ALA A 258 19.53 39.08 -22.68
N LEU A 259 19.75 39.16 -21.36
CA LEU A 259 19.19 40.19 -20.48
C LEU A 259 20.27 41.14 -19.96
N SER A 260 19.94 42.44 -19.91
CA SER A 260 20.79 43.39 -19.21
C SER A 260 20.70 43.19 -17.68
N PRO A 261 21.71 43.64 -16.89
CA PRO A 261 21.66 43.55 -15.42
C PRO A 261 20.44 44.25 -14.79
N LEU A 262 19.91 45.28 -15.46
CA LEU A 262 18.69 45.97 -15.04
C LEU A 262 17.45 45.09 -15.30
N GLU A 263 17.33 44.54 -16.52
CA GLU A 263 16.22 43.67 -16.91
C GLU A 263 16.16 42.41 -16.04
N ALA A 264 17.30 41.79 -15.73
CA ALA A 264 17.36 40.59 -14.88
C ALA A 264 16.82 40.85 -13.47
N ARG A 265 17.23 41.96 -12.83
CA ARG A 265 16.74 42.36 -11.49
C ARG A 265 15.23 42.62 -11.49
N VAL A 266 14.75 43.34 -12.51
CA VAL A 266 13.33 43.67 -12.66
C VAL A 266 12.50 42.40 -12.93
N LEU A 267 13.00 41.47 -13.74
CA LEU A 267 12.33 40.19 -14.02
C LEU A 267 12.23 39.31 -12.77
N GLU A 268 13.26 39.26 -11.94
CA GLU A 268 13.24 38.51 -10.68
C GLU A 268 12.24 39.11 -9.69
N ALA A 269 12.27 40.44 -9.51
CA ALA A 269 11.33 41.15 -8.65
C ALA A 269 9.87 40.99 -9.13
N TYR A 270 9.64 41.05 -10.44
CA TYR A 270 8.35 40.79 -11.07
C TYR A 270 7.89 39.33 -10.84
N SER A 271 8.76 38.35 -11.05
CA SER A 271 8.42 36.93 -10.88
C SER A 271 8.02 36.62 -9.43
N ARG A 272 8.76 37.16 -8.46
CA ARG A 272 8.41 37.04 -7.03
C ARG A 272 7.07 37.68 -6.70
N LEU A 273 6.76 38.83 -7.32
CA LEU A 273 5.44 39.47 -7.19
C LEU A 273 4.34 38.60 -7.77
N ALA A 274 4.53 38.08 -8.99
CA ALA A 274 3.57 37.22 -9.66
C ALA A 274 3.25 35.95 -8.86
N SER A 275 4.26 35.29 -8.28
CA SER A 275 4.05 34.11 -7.43
C SER A 275 3.24 34.41 -6.17
N SER A 276 3.39 35.60 -5.58
CA SER A 276 2.67 35.99 -4.37
C SER A 276 1.22 36.46 -4.60
N ALA A 277 0.83 36.68 -5.85
CA ALA A 277 -0.35 37.47 -6.18
C ALA A 277 -1.58 36.67 -6.65
N GLU A 278 -1.49 35.33 -6.74
CA GLU A 278 -2.60 34.41 -7.09
C GLU A 278 -3.53 34.96 -8.19
N ALA A 279 -2.96 35.36 -9.33
CA ALA A 279 -3.68 35.85 -10.52
C ALA A 279 -4.56 37.12 -10.33
N ARG A 280 -4.31 37.94 -9.29
CA ARG A 280 -4.95 39.25 -9.16
C ARG A 280 -4.53 40.21 -10.27
N LEU A 281 -5.47 41.04 -10.72
CA LEU A 281 -5.21 42.16 -11.62
C LEU A 281 -4.71 43.35 -10.80
N PHE A 282 -3.62 43.97 -11.25
CA PHE A 282 -3.04 45.17 -10.65
C PHE A 282 -3.08 46.32 -11.65
N MET A 283 -3.18 47.55 -11.13
CA MET A 283 -2.94 48.71 -11.95
C MET A 283 -1.44 48.81 -12.28
N LEU A 284 -1.10 49.31 -13.48
CA LEU A 284 0.29 49.37 -13.94
C LEU A 284 1.20 50.13 -12.96
N HIS A 285 0.74 51.25 -12.42
CA HIS A 285 1.54 52.05 -11.47
C HIS A 285 1.85 51.29 -10.17
N GLU A 286 0.91 50.49 -9.66
CA GLU A 286 1.13 49.65 -8.47
C GLU A 286 2.20 48.59 -8.72
N VAL A 287 2.16 47.95 -9.90
CA VAL A 287 3.18 46.96 -10.31
C VAL A 287 4.55 47.62 -10.39
N VAL A 288 4.63 48.79 -11.04
CA VAL A 288 5.89 49.53 -11.20
C VAL A 288 6.48 49.91 -9.84
N GLU A 289 5.67 50.43 -8.91
CA GLU A 289 6.14 50.79 -7.57
C GLU A 289 6.62 49.58 -6.76
N LEU A 290 5.86 48.48 -6.77
CA LEU A 290 6.20 47.27 -6.03
C LEU A 290 7.46 46.60 -6.58
N VAL A 291 7.61 46.55 -7.90
CA VAL A 291 8.79 45.99 -8.57
C VAL A 291 10.00 46.90 -8.37
N SER A 292 9.85 48.22 -8.51
CA SER A 292 10.91 49.21 -8.29
C SER A 292 11.50 49.12 -6.88
N ARG A 293 10.65 49.02 -5.85
CA ARG A 293 11.09 48.86 -4.44
C ARG A 293 11.86 47.55 -4.22
N ARG A 294 11.47 46.47 -4.90
CA ARG A 294 12.11 45.15 -4.75
C ARG A 294 13.38 44.99 -5.58
N ALA A 295 13.45 45.64 -6.73
CA ALA A 295 14.60 45.60 -7.63
C ALA A 295 15.67 46.66 -7.30
N GLU A 296 15.35 47.60 -6.38
CA GLU A 296 16.19 48.74 -6.01
C GLU A 296 16.56 49.60 -7.23
N THR A 297 15.55 49.88 -8.06
CA THR A 297 15.68 50.64 -9.32
C THR A 297 14.74 51.83 -9.33
N SER A 298 15.07 52.90 -10.06
CA SER A 298 14.16 54.05 -10.16
C SER A 298 12.87 53.67 -10.91
N LEU A 299 11.78 54.41 -10.67
CA LEU A 299 10.51 54.18 -11.37
C LEU A 299 10.66 54.23 -12.91
N PRO A 300 11.38 55.21 -13.51
CA PRO A 300 11.57 55.25 -14.97
C PRO A 300 12.34 54.06 -15.52
N GLU A 301 13.42 53.64 -14.83
CA GLU A 301 14.20 52.46 -15.22
C GLU A 301 13.37 51.18 -15.13
N THR A 302 12.54 51.07 -14.09
CA THR A 302 11.65 49.92 -13.88
C THR A 302 10.60 49.85 -14.98
N LEU A 303 9.99 50.97 -15.35
CA LEU A 303 9.04 51.06 -16.46
C LEU A 303 9.69 50.65 -17.79
N SER A 304 10.88 51.18 -18.09
CA SER A 304 11.62 50.84 -19.31
C SER A 304 11.99 49.36 -19.36
N ALA A 305 12.47 48.80 -18.25
CA ALA A 305 12.81 47.39 -18.16
C ALA A 305 11.57 46.49 -18.28
N LEU A 306 10.44 46.83 -17.65
CA LEU A 306 9.18 46.10 -17.80
C LEU A 306 8.68 46.13 -19.26
N TYR A 307 8.81 47.26 -19.94
CA TYR A 307 8.49 47.35 -21.37
C TYR A 307 9.37 46.42 -22.21
N GLU A 308 10.70 46.46 -22.03
CA GLU A 308 11.62 45.61 -22.79
C GLU A 308 11.44 44.12 -22.49
N LEU A 309 11.20 43.74 -21.22
CA LEU A 309 10.85 42.37 -20.84
C LEU A 309 9.53 41.92 -21.49
N SER A 310 8.54 42.80 -21.58
CA SER A 310 7.27 42.51 -22.25
C SER A 310 7.47 42.38 -23.76
N ARG A 311 8.32 43.23 -24.35
CA ARG A 311 8.68 43.19 -25.78
C ARG A 311 9.40 41.90 -26.15
N LYS A 312 10.27 41.41 -25.26
CA LYS A 312 10.97 40.12 -25.34
C LYS A 312 10.06 38.91 -25.01
N GLY A 313 8.78 39.12 -24.71
CA GLY A 313 7.82 38.05 -24.42
C GLY A 313 8.00 37.36 -23.07
N LEU A 314 8.86 37.88 -22.19
CA LEU A 314 9.16 37.29 -20.87
C LEU A 314 8.10 37.59 -19.82
N ILE A 315 7.37 38.69 -19.99
CA ILE A 315 6.23 39.07 -19.16
C ILE A 315 5.06 39.45 -20.07
N LYS A 316 3.83 39.31 -19.55
CA LYS A 316 2.61 39.74 -20.24
C LYS A 316 2.03 40.95 -19.54
N LEU A 317 2.03 42.09 -20.22
CA LEU A 317 1.34 43.30 -19.79
C LEU A 317 0.05 43.43 -20.58
N PHE A 318 -1.09 43.40 -19.90
CA PHE A 318 -2.40 43.56 -20.53
C PHE A 318 -2.85 45.02 -20.38
N ALA A 319 -3.09 45.68 -21.50
CA ALA A 319 -3.70 47.01 -21.54
C ALA A 319 -5.20 46.87 -21.81
N LYS A 320 -6.04 47.41 -20.92
CA LYS A 320 -7.47 47.59 -21.17
C LYS A 320 -7.67 48.98 -21.75
N LEU A 321 -7.92 49.04 -23.06
CA LEU A 321 -8.36 50.27 -23.70
C LEU A 321 -9.85 50.44 -23.38
N ALA A 322 -10.20 51.62 -22.87
CA ALA A 322 -11.58 52.02 -22.59
C ALA A 322 -12.36 52.25 -23.87
#